data_AF-A0AAV6LKL5-F1
#
_entry.id   AF-A0AAV6LKL5-F1
#
_cell.length_a   1.000
_cell.length_b   1.000
_cell.length_c   1.000
_cell.angle_alpha   90.00
_cell.angle_beta   90.00
_cell.angle_gamma   90.00
#
_symmetry.space_group_name_H-M   'P 1'
#
loop_
_entity.id
_entity.type
_entity.pdbx_description
1 polymer ?
#
loop_
_entity_poly.entity_id
_entity_poly.type
_entity_poly.pdbx_seq_one_letter_code
_entity_poly.pdbx_strand_id
1 'polypeptide(L)'
;MGVGGHFWDLLKPYARTEDFDFLRNKRVAVDLSFWIVQHETAIRAHARNPHLRLTFFRTINLFSKFGAYPVFVIDGTPSPLKSQARIARFFRASGLDLSSLPVPEEGVSVERNPAFLKCVRECVELLELLGIPILKAKGEAEGLCAQLNGEGQVDACITADSDAFLFGAHCVVKLIRPNSKEPFECYRISDVEAGLGLKRKHLIAISLLVGNDHDLNGVQGIGLDTALRFVKCFSEDEILTRLSEIGRGEALQFQGGVRSFDDAFRSLHEYSPKKKSPHCSFCGHPGSKRAHLKLACKFCSSSTSEACRQKPVGFNCHCGSCDLERRDKEQKKKANWQTKVCQKISMEQNFPNVEIIEMYLSNNHCDFPADGCPNLSWETPKTELLVDYLSFHQQWEPSYIRQRMLPMLSTIFLREMASNPNKDLLYDQYEFHSIQRLKIRYGHRFFLVKWKKCAPVMDTTIYTVNPKDSELQMETSEHSESADPLNEIDAPQICLDDGCWFLATDENMELVKAAFPEKVDRFLKEKELKEMKSRRKKYSTESGGTPQNSESPKTRNLQLSITEFYRSTKMLSQAKRGKNLAENLEDGIGSSDGKRKWVSPKLSKSARRRLLFG
;
A
#
# COMPACT_ATOMS: atom_id res chain seq x y z
N MET A 1 10.24 -3.74 -6.83
CA MET A 1 9.15 -4.22 -7.70
C MET A 1 8.60 -2.98 -8.37
N GLY A 2 8.59 -3.03 -9.69
CA GLY A 2 8.36 -1.90 -10.58
C GLY A 2 9.58 -1.00 -10.81
N VAL A 3 9.32 0.30 -10.94
CA VAL A 3 10.30 1.33 -11.31
C VAL A 3 11.46 1.42 -10.32
N GLY A 4 12.68 1.45 -10.88
CA GLY A 4 13.94 1.56 -10.14
C GLY A 4 14.13 2.90 -9.43
N GLY A 5 15.23 3.01 -8.68
CA GLY A 5 15.67 4.28 -8.10
C GLY A 5 14.80 4.85 -6.97
N HIS A 6 14.13 3.99 -6.19
CA HIS A 6 13.26 4.40 -5.07
C HIS A 6 12.04 5.23 -5.50
N PHE A 7 11.41 4.85 -6.61
CA PHE A 7 10.26 5.56 -7.17
C PHE A 7 9.11 5.81 -6.17
N TRP A 8 8.82 4.87 -5.27
CA TRP A 8 7.83 5.09 -4.21
C TRP A 8 8.16 6.26 -3.27
N ASP A 9 9.44 6.56 -3.03
CA ASP A 9 9.85 7.69 -2.19
C ASP A 9 9.58 9.04 -2.88
N LEU A 10 9.64 9.08 -4.22
CA LEU A 10 9.21 10.23 -5.02
C LEU A 10 7.70 10.46 -4.92
N LEU A 11 6.90 9.38 -4.89
CA LEU A 11 5.45 9.48 -4.81
C LEU A 11 4.95 9.75 -3.39
N LYS A 12 5.69 9.34 -2.36
CA LYS A 12 5.29 9.39 -0.95
C LYS A 12 4.71 10.73 -0.46
N PRO A 13 5.21 11.91 -0.88
CA PRO A 13 4.60 13.20 -0.50
C PRO A 13 3.17 13.41 -1.02
N TYR A 14 2.75 12.63 -2.02
CA TYR A 14 1.43 12.68 -2.65
C TYR A 14 0.52 11.53 -2.18
N ALA A 15 0.97 10.72 -1.22
CA ALA A 15 0.15 9.69 -0.62
C ALA A 15 -0.96 10.31 0.24
N ARG A 16 -2.18 9.79 0.11
CA ARG A 16 -3.29 10.05 1.01
C ARG A 16 -3.36 8.96 2.06
N THR A 17 -3.52 9.36 3.32
CA THR A 17 -3.89 8.47 4.41
C THR A 17 -5.40 8.36 4.47
N GLU A 18 -5.94 7.33 3.84
CA GLU A 18 -7.38 7.08 3.77
C GLU A 18 -7.81 6.17 4.93
N ASP A 19 -9.00 6.39 5.48
CA ASP A 19 -9.52 5.63 6.61
C ASP A 19 -10.00 4.22 6.20
N PHE A 20 -10.48 3.44 7.19
CA PHE A 20 -10.96 2.07 6.94
C PHE A 20 -12.26 2.03 6.14
N ASP A 21 -13.03 3.12 6.11
CA ASP A 21 -14.28 3.22 5.37
C ASP A 21 -14.05 3.56 3.89
N PHE A 22 -12.83 3.98 3.52
CA PHE A 22 -12.47 4.31 2.15
C PHE A 22 -12.81 3.22 1.13
N LEU A 23 -12.67 1.93 1.48
CA LEU A 23 -12.95 0.80 0.58
C LEU A 23 -14.40 0.31 0.65
N ARG A 24 -15.24 0.92 1.50
CA ARG A 24 -16.61 0.49 1.67
C ARG A 24 -17.40 0.70 0.38
N ASN A 25 -18.14 -0.33 0.00
CA ASN A 25 -18.96 -0.41 -1.20
C ASN A 25 -18.18 -0.18 -2.51
N LYS A 26 -16.85 -0.29 -2.48
CA LYS A 26 -16.00 -0.19 -3.67
C LYS A 26 -15.62 -1.57 -4.19
N ARG A 27 -15.55 -1.68 -5.51
CA ARG A 27 -14.94 -2.80 -6.22
C ARG A 27 -13.44 -2.59 -6.23
N VAL A 28 -12.66 -3.60 -5.86
CA VAL A 28 -11.21 -3.44 -5.70
C VAL A 28 -10.50 -4.61 -6.35
N ALA A 29 -9.62 -4.32 -7.32
CA ALA A 29 -8.76 -5.34 -7.91
C ALA A 29 -7.61 -5.66 -6.96
N VAL A 30 -7.33 -6.94 -6.75
CA VAL A 30 -6.26 -7.42 -5.87
C VAL A 30 -5.28 -8.23 -6.69
N ASP A 31 -4.02 -7.82 -6.69
CA ASP A 31 -2.92 -8.63 -7.23
C ASP A 31 -2.63 -9.81 -6.29
N LEU A 32 -3.02 -11.02 -6.73
CA LEU A 32 -2.84 -12.24 -5.95
C LEU A 32 -1.36 -12.65 -5.87
N SER A 33 -0.62 -12.44 -6.95
CA SER A 33 0.79 -12.79 -7.05
C SER A 33 1.60 -12.04 -5.99
N PHE A 34 1.34 -10.74 -5.85
CA PHE A 34 1.95 -9.92 -4.82
C PHE A 34 1.65 -10.40 -3.41
N TRP A 35 0.38 -10.76 -3.12
CA TRP A 35 0.02 -11.30 -1.80
C TRP A 35 0.76 -12.60 -1.49
N ILE A 36 0.78 -13.55 -2.42
CA ILE A 36 1.49 -14.84 -2.22
C ILE A 36 2.98 -14.60 -1.91
N VAL A 37 3.67 -13.74 -2.66
CA VAL A 37 5.09 -13.42 -2.42
C VAL A 37 5.30 -12.70 -1.08
N GLN A 38 4.42 -11.78 -0.72
CA GLN A 38 4.49 -11.08 0.56
C GLN A 38 4.37 -12.05 1.75
N HIS A 39 3.60 -13.14 1.61
CA HIS A 39 3.37 -14.11 2.67
C HIS A 39 4.64 -14.89 3.04
N GLU A 40 5.46 -15.27 2.04
CA GLU A 40 6.71 -16.02 2.27
C GLU A 40 7.77 -15.21 3.03
N THR A 41 7.72 -13.88 2.93
CA THR A 41 8.68 -12.99 3.61
C THR A 41 8.19 -12.52 4.99
N ALA A 42 6.87 -12.47 5.21
CA ALA A 42 6.28 -11.94 6.44
C ALA A 42 6.21 -12.95 7.59
N ILE A 43 6.03 -14.24 7.32
CA ILE A 43 5.87 -15.25 8.38
C ILE A 43 7.23 -15.86 8.73
N ARG A 44 7.77 -15.44 9.88
CA ARG A 44 9.01 -16.02 10.49
C ARG A 44 8.75 -17.32 11.27
N ALA A 45 7.50 -17.68 11.52
CA ALA A 45 7.08 -18.86 12.26
C ALA A 45 6.60 -19.99 11.33
N HIS A 46 6.57 -21.24 11.82
CA HIS A 46 6.23 -22.43 11.03
C HIS A 46 4.71 -22.54 10.74
N ALA A 47 4.08 -21.51 10.17
CA ALA A 47 2.67 -21.60 9.78
C ALA A 47 2.51 -22.55 8.57
N ARG A 48 1.59 -23.49 8.67
CA ARG A 48 1.25 -24.41 7.57
C ARG A 48 0.57 -23.64 6.45
N ASN A 49 1.03 -23.84 5.21
CA ASN A 49 0.45 -23.23 4.01
C ASN A 49 0.10 -21.74 4.21
N PRO A 50 1.11 -20.88 4.49
CA PRO A 50 0.90 -19.49 4.90
C PRO A 50 0.13 -18.67 3.86
N HIS A 51 0.27 -19.01 2.58
CA HIS A 51 -0.44 -18.39 1.47
C HIS A 51 -1.96 -18.56 1.59
N LEU A 52 -2.45 -19.77 1.86
CA LEU A 52 -3.87 -20.04 2.06
C LEU A 52 -4.42 -19.32 3.29
N ARG A 53 -3.70 -19.41 4.42
CA ARG A 53 -4.10 -18.76 5.68
C ARG A 53 -4.29 -17.27 5.51
N LEU A 54 -3.30 -16.59 4.92
CA LEU A 54 -3.34 -15.14 4.75
C LEU A 54 -4.36 -14.71 3.69
N THR A 55 -4.47 -15.42 2.57
CA THR A 55 -5.52 -15.15 1.57
C THR A 55 -6.91 -15.26 2.21
N PHE A 56 -7.19 -16.31 2.98
CA PHE A 56 -8.47 -16.48 3.68
C PHE A 56 -8.80 -15.29 4.59
N PHE A 57 -7.91 -14.93 5.51
CA PHE A 57 -8.17 -13.85 6.46
C PHE A 57 -8.20 -12.47 5.81
N ARG A 58 -7.34 -12.21 4.80
CA ARG A 58 -7.35 -10.93 4.09
C ARG A 58 -8.63 -10.76 3.27
N THR A 59 -9.10 -11.81 2.60
CA THR A 59 -10.36 -11.78 1.85
C THR A 59 -11.56 -11.55 2.77
N ILE A 60 -11.65 -12.26 3.89
CA ILE A 60 -12.72 -12.04 4.88
C ILE A 60 -12.70 -10.61 5.39
N ASN A 61 -11.52 -10.06 5.71
CA ASN A 61 -11.39 -8.68 6.18
C ASN A 61 -11.74 -7.65 5.10
N LEU A 62 -11.30 -7.85 3.85
CA LEU A 62 -11.69 -6.99 2.72
C LEU A 62 -13.22 -6.92 2.59
N PHE A 63 -13.88 -8.07 2.65
CA PHE A 63 -15.31 -8.16 2.46
C PHE A 63 -16.10 -7.61 3.66
N SER A 64 -15.85 -8.12 4.86
CA SER A 64 -16.66 -7.83 6.06
C SER A 64 -16.22 -6.56 6.79
N LYS A 65 -14.92 -6.44 7.10
CA LYS A 65 -14.38 -5.32 7.90
C LYS A 65 -14.33 -4.03 7.09
N PHE A 66 -13.85 -4.09 5.85
CA PHE A 66 -13.71 -2.92 4.98
C PHE A 66 -14.91 -2.70 4.06
N GLY A 67 -15.83 -3.66 3.98
CA GLY A 67 -17.03 -3.53 3.15
C GLY A 67 -16.74 -3.46 1.66
N ALA A 68 -15.58 -3.96 1.21
CA ALA A 68 -15.18 -3.94 -0.19
C ALA A 68 -15.79 -5.11 -0.98
N TYR A 69 -15.67 -5.03 -2.29
CA TYR A 69 -16.00 -6.08 -3.26
C TYR A 69 -14.72 -6.46 -4.00
N PRO A 70 -13.93 -7.42 -3.48
CA PRO A 70 -12.64 -7.76 -4.07
C PRO A 70 -12.81 -8.55 -5.38
N VAL A 71 -11.96 -8.27 -6.35
CA VAL A 71 -11.76 -9.06 -7.58
C VAL A 71 -10.28 -9.44 -7.61
N PHE A 72 -9.97 -10.73 -7.60
CA PHE A 72 -8.58 -11.17 -7.63
C PHE A 72 -8.08 -11.27 -9.06
N VAL A 73 -6.86 -10.80 -9.29
CA VAL A 73 -6.19 -10.93 -10.57
C VAL A 73 -4.98 -11.84 -10.40
N ILE A 74 -4.91 -12.87 -11.22
CA ILE A 74 -3.76 -13.77 -11.32
C ILE A 74 -2.93 -13.41 -12.54
N ASP A 75 -1.63 -13.52 -12.40
CA ASP A 75 -0.72 -13.33 -13.52
C ASP A 75 -0.90 -14.37 -14.63
N GLY A 76 -0.62 -13.93 -15.85
CA GLY A 76 -0.41 -14.77 -17.00
C GLY A 76 1.06 -15.11 -17.24
N THR A 77 1.40 -15.23 -18.51
CA THR A 77 2.76 -15.56 -18.95
C THR A 77 3.62 -14.29 -18.93
N PRO A 78 4.73 -14.27 -18.16
CA PRO A 78 5.60 -13.11 -18.13
C PRO A 78 6.27 -12.89 -19.49
N SER A 79 6.57 -11.64 -19.84
CA SER A 79 7.34 -11.35 -21.06
C SER A 79 8.76 -11.93 -20.98
N PRO A 80 9.41 -12.23 -22.13
CA PRO A 80 10.79 -12.69 -22.15
C PRO A 80 11.75 -11.73 -21.43
N LEU A 81 11.55 -10.42 -21.62
CA LEU A 81 12.31 -9.36 -20.96
C LEU A 81 12.21 -9.45 -19.44
N LYS A 82 11.00 -9.61 -18.89
CA LYS A 82 10.79 -9.74 -17.44
C LYS A 82 11.42 -11.02 -16.89
N SER A 83 11.33 -12.12 -17.64
CA SER A 83 11.94 -13.39 -17.26
C SER A 83 13.45 -13.28 -17.17
N GLN A 84 14.09 -12.65 -18.16
CA GLN A 84 15.53 -12.40 -18.18
C GLN A 84 15.96 -11.46 -17.06
N ALA A 85 15.23 -10.36 -16.83
CA ALA A 85 15.49 -9.41 -15.75
C ALA A 85 15.38 -10.07 -14.37
N ARG A 86 14.38 -10.94 -14.16
CA ARG A 86 14.22 -11.72 -12.93
C ARG A 86 15.43 -12.64 -12.68
N ILE A 87 15.85 -13.38 -13.70
CA ILE A 87 17.05 -14.23 -13.63
C ILE A 87 18.28 -13.37 -13.28
N ALA A 88 18.52 -12.29 -14.01
CA ALA A 88 19.66 -11.41 -13.76
C ALA A 88 19.65 -10.85 -12.33
N ARG A 89 18.48 -10.47 -11.80
CA ARG A 89 18.30 -9.99 -10.43
C ARG A 89 18.66 -11.08 -9.40
N PHE A 90 18.24 -12.31 -9.63
CA PHE A 90 18.59 -13.46 -8.80
C PHE A 90 20.11 -13.71 -8.75
N PHE A 91 20.78 -13.70 -9.90
CA PHE A 91 22.24 -13.88 -9.96
C PHE A 91 22.99 -12.73 -9.25
N ARG A 92 22.59 -11.47 -9.48
CA ARG A 92 23.14 -10.29 -8.78
C ARG A 92 22.98 -10.41 -7.26
N ALA A 93 21.81 -10.81 -6.78
CA ALA A 93 21.54 -10.97 -5.35
C ALA A 93 22.26 -12.17 -4.71
N SER A 94 22.64 -13.17 -5.52
CA SER A 94 23.34 -14.37 -5.06
C SER A 94 24.87 -14.23 -5.03
N GLY A 95 25.41 -13.14 -5.59
CA GLY A 95 26.86 -12.92 -5.68
C GLY A 95 27.55 -13.88 -6.67
N LEU A 96 26.80 -14.49 -7.58
CA LEU A 96 27.31 -15.33 -8.66
C LEU A 96 27.58 -14.46 -9.89
N ASP A 97 28.65 -14.78 -10.62
CA ASP A 97 29.08 -13.96 -11.77
C ASP A 97 28.07 -14.02 -12.92
N LEU A 98 27.76 -12.85 -13.50
CA LEU A 98 26.78 -12.66 -14.58
C LEU A 98 27.27 -13.27 -15.90
N SER A 99 28.57 -13.57 -16.02
CA SER A 99 29.17 -14.29 -17.15
C SER A 99 28.66 -15.73 -17.32
N SER A 100 28.02 -16.29 -16.30
CA SER A 100 27.47 -17.65 -16.27
C SER A 100 25.96 -17.74 -16.53
N LEU A 101 25.32 -16.64 -16.96
CA LEU A 101 23.91 -16.65 -17.34
C LEU A 101 23.67 -17.69 -18.45
N PRO A 102 22.74 -18.64 -18.30
CA PRO A 102 22.25 -19.39 -19.44
C PRO A 102 21.65 -18.37 -20.40
N VAL A 103 22.22 -18.23 -21.59
CA VAL A 103 21.57 -17.51 -22.69
C VAL A 103 20.28 -18.27 -22.96
N PRO A 104 19.09 -17.71 -22.70
CA PRO A 104 17.86 -18.37 -23.08
C PRO A 104 17.88 -18.45 -24.60
N GLU A 105 17.80 -19.67 -25.16
CA GLU A 105 17.48 -19.82 -26.57
C GLU A 105 16.19 -19.04 -26.85
N GLU A 106 16.14 -18.31 -27.96
CA GLU A 106 14.96 -17.56 -28.39
C GLU A 106 13.72 -18.46 -28.31
N GLY A 107 12.78 -18.13 -27.42
CA GLY A 107 11.53 -18.86 -27.25
C GLY A 107 11.41 -19.74 -26.00
N VAL A 108 12.43 -19.85 -25.14
CA VAL A 108 12.26 -20.56 -23.85
C VAL A 108 11.57 -19.64 -22.83
N SER A 109 10.24 -19.70 -22.80
CA SER A 109 9.44 -19.21 -21.67
C SER A 109 9.94 -19.91 -20.41
N VAL A 110 10.68 -19.19 -19.56
CA VAL A 110 11.09 -19.70 -18.25
C VAL A 110 9.81 -19.88 -17.44
N GLU A 111 9.32 -21.11 -17.40
CA GLU A 111 8.12 -21.45 -16.64
C GLU A 111 8.27 -20.95 -15.21
N ARG A 112 7.20 -20.31 -14.69
CA ARG A 112 7.17 -19.86 -13.31
C ARG A 112 7.44 -21.04 -12.38
N ASN A 113 8.12 -20.78 -11.27
CA ASN A 113 8.44 -21.80 -10.28
C ASN A 113 7.22 -22.70 -9.98
N PRO A 114 7.32 -24.03 -10.15
CA PRO A 114 6.22 -24.96 -9.89
C PRO A 114 5.62 -24.85 -8.47
N ALA A 115 6.44 -24.51 -7.47
CA ALA A 115 5.97 -24.29 -6.11
C ALA A 115 5.10 -23.03 -6.01
N PHE A 116 5.49 -21.94 -6.69
CA PHE A 116 4.67 -20.73 -6.79
C PHE A 116 3.32 -21.04 -7.44
N LEU A 117 3.34 -21.73 -8.59
CA LEU A 117 2.14 -22.09 -9.33
C LEU A 117 1.20 -22.99 -8.50
N LYS A 118 1.76 -23.87 -7.66
CA LYS A 118 0.97 -24.64 -6.70
C LYS A 118 0.27 -23.72 -5.70
N CYS A 119 0.99 -22.78 -5.09
CA CYS A 119 0.39 -21.81 -4.15
C CYS A 119 -0.72 -20.97 -4.82
N VAL A 120 -0.51 -20.56 -6.08
CA VAL A 120 -1.53 -19.83 -6.86
C VAL A 120 -2.78 -20.69 -7.04
N ARG A 121 -2.65 -21.95 -7.49
CA ARG A 121 -3.81 -22.85 -7.67
C ARG A 121 -4.58 -23.06 -6.37
N GLU A 122 -3.88 -23.31 -5.27
CA GLU A 122 -4.51 -23.50 -3.96
C GLU A 122 -5.27 -22.22 -3.52
N CYS A 123 -4.67 -21.04 -3.70
CA CYS A 123 -5.35 -19.77 -3.42
C CYS A 123 -6.56 -19.52 -4.33
N VAL A 124 -6.49 -19.90 -5.62
CA VAL A 124 -7.60 -19.76 -6.56
C VAL A 124 -8.77 -20.63 -6.13
N GLU A 125 -8.54 -21.90 -5.83
CA GLU A 125 -9.58 -22.82 -5.34
C GLU A 125 -10.23 -22.29 -4.05
N LEU A 126 -9.42 -21.80 -3.11
CA LEU A 126 -9.93 -21.14 -1.90
C LEU A 126 -10.85 -19.95 -2.21
N LEU A 127 -10.49 -19.10 -3.17
CA LEU A 127 -11.26 -17.91 -3.55
C LEU A 127 -12.54 -18.27 -4.29
N GLU A 128 -12.52 -19.31 -5.13
CA GLU A 128 -13.71 -19.86 -5.79
C GLU A 128 -14.70 -20.44 -4.76
N LEU A 129 -14.21 -21.17 -3.76
CA LEU A 129 -15.02 -21.68 -2.66
C LEU A 129 -15.62 -20.54 -1.81
N LEU A 130 -14.94 -19.40 -1.71
CA LEU A 130 -15.44 -18.18 -1.08
C LEU A 130 -16.42 -17.39 -1.96
N GLY A 131 -16.63 -17.77 -3.23
CA GLY A 131 -17.52 -17.07 -4.15
C GLY A 131 -16.96 -15.72 -4.66
N ILE A 132 -15.64 -15.55 -4.68
CA ILE A 132 -14.99 -14.31 -5.10
C ILE A 132 -14.59 -14.38 -6.59
N PRO A 133 -14.86 -13.35 -7.40
CA PRO A 133 -14.47 -13.34 -8.81
C PRO A 133 -12.95 -13.28 -8.98
N ILE A 134 -12.44 -14.09 -9.92
CA ILE A 134 -11.02 -14.20 -10.24
C ILE A 134 -10.85 -14.00 -11.75
N LEU A 135 -9.88 -13.17 -12.13
CA LEU A 135 -9.52 -12.92 -13.52
C LEU A 135 -8.06 -13.31 -13.75
N LYS A 136 -7.76 -13.79 -14.96
CA LYS A 136 -6.40 -14.12 -15.38
C LYS A 136 -5.90 -13.09 -16.39
N ALA A 137 -4.80 -12.42 -16.06
CA ALA A 137 -4.13 -11.53 -16.99
C ALA A 137 -3.44 -12.32 -18.12
N LYS A 138 -3.27 -11.71 -19.29
CA LYS A 138 -2.44 -12.25 -20.37
C LYS A 138 -0.95 -12.24 -20.00
N GLY A 139 -0.52 -11.13 -19.39
CA GLY A 139 0.83 -10.92 -18.90
C GLY A 139 0.84 -10.75 -17.39
N GLU A 140 0.73 -9.50 -16.94
CA GLU A 140 0.92 -9.11 -15.54
C GLU A 140 -0.38 -8.71 -14.87
N ALA A 141 -0.56 -9.10 -13.61
CA ALA A 141 -1.76 -8.78 -12.85
C ALA A 141 -1.94 -7.27 -12.71
N GLU A 142 -0.87 -6.50 -12.53
CA GLU A 142 -0.91 -5.04 -12.41
C GLU A 142 -1.48 -4.37 -13.67
N GLY A 143 -1.16 -4.91 -14.86
CA GLY A 143 -1.70 -4.43 -16.12
C GLY A 143 -3.20 -4.60 -16.22
N LEU A 144 -3.71 -5.79 -15.86
CA LEU A 144 -5.16 -6.02 -15.84
C LEU A 144 -5.85 -5.24 -14.71
N CYS A 145 -5.23 -5.14 -13.51
CA CYS A 145 -5.75 -4.29 -12.43
C CYS A 145 -5.90 -2.84 -12.90
N ALA A 146 -4.86 -2.28 -13.53
CA ALA A 146 -4.86 -0.92 -14.06
C ALA A 146 -5.91 -0.73 -15.15
N GLN A 147 -6.06 -1.68 -16.07
CA GLN A 147 -7.10 -1.67 -17.09
C GLN A 147 -8.50 -1.62 -16.47
N LEU A 148 -8.81 -2.52 -15.53
CA LEU A 148 -10.11 -2.55 -14.84
C LEU A 148 -10.39 -1.22 -14.12
N ASN A 149 -9.36 -0.58 -13.56
CA ASN A 149 -9.51 0.70 -12.87
C ASN A 149 -9.69 1.88 -13.84
N GLY A 150 -8.96 1.88 -14.96
CA GLY A 150 -9.08 2.88 -16.02
C GLY A 150 -10.44 2.83 -16.72
N GLU A 151 -11.01 1.63 -16.89
CA GLU A 151 -12.32 1.39 -17.50
C GLU A 151 -13.49 1.56 -16.51
N GLY A 152 -13.21 1.82 -15.22
CA GLY A 152 -14.24 1.99 -14.19
C GLY A 152 -14.94 0.69 -13.75
N GLN A 153 -14.36 -0.47 -14.04
CA GLN A 153 -14.82 -1.78 -13.54
C GLN A 153 -14.45 -2.01 -12.08
N VAL A 154 -13.36 -1.40 -11.62
CA VAL A 154 -12.97 -1.34 -10.20
C VAL A 154 -12.62 0.10 -9.82
N ASP A 155 -12.80 0.44 -8.55
CA ASP A 155 -12.55 1.78 -8.02
C ASP A 155 -11.10 1.97 -7.57
N ALA A 156 -10.39 0.89 -7.24
CA ALA A 156 -8.99 0.91 -6.83
C ALA A 156 -8.26 -0.42 -7.10
N CYS A 157 -6.93 -0.36 -7.15
CA CYS A 157 -6.03 -1.52 -7.26
C CYS A 157 -5.24 -1.69 -5.96
N ILE A 158 -5.21 -2.88 -5.38
CA ILE A 158 -4.35 -3.22 -4.24
C ILE A 158 -3.10 -3.92 -4.78
N THR A 159 -1.99 -3.18 -4.84
CA THR A 159 -0.68 -3.70 -5.21
C THR A 159 0.43 -2.78 -4.68
N ALA A 160 1.57 -3.34 -4.29
CA ALA A 160 2.76 -2.56 -3.95
C ALA A 160 3.72 -2.36 -5.13
N ASP A 161 3.38 -2.89 -6.30
CA ASP A 161 4.14 -2.67 -7.52
C ASP A 161 3.72 -1.34 -8.17
N SER A 162 4.70 -0.49 -8.41
CA SER A 162 4.47 0.82 -9.01
C SER A 162 4.10 0.76 -10.49
N ASP A 163 4.33 -0.37 -11.15
CA ASP A 163 4.03 -0.57 -12.57
C ASP A 163 2.53 -0.42 -12.86
N ALA A 164 1.67 -0.59 -11.86
CA ALA A 164 0.26 -0.23 -11.96
C ALA A 164 0.03 1.19 -12.51
N PHE A 165 0.86 2.18 -12.13
CA PHE A 165 0.73 3.54 -12.68
C PHE A 165 1.20 3.66 -14.13
N LEU A 166 2.16 2.84 -14.54
CA LEU A 166 2.68 2.82 -15.90
C LEU A 166 1.64 2.19 -16.85
N PHE A 167 0.94 1.16 -16.38
CA PHE A 167 -0.24 0.59 -17.03
C PHE A 167 -1.49 1.47 -16.92
N GLY A 168 -1.44 2.59 -16.19
CA GLY A 168 -2.51 3.60 -16.18
C GLY A 168 -3.54 3.50 -15.06
N ALA A 169 -3.22 2.85 -13.94
CA ALA A 169 -4.10 2.83 -12.77
C ALA A 169 -4.35 4.25 -12.24
N HIS A 170 -5.60 4.58 -11.95
CA HIS A 170 -6.01 5.87 -11.40
C HIS A 170 -5.88 5.93 -9.87
N CYS A 171 -6.15 4.82 -9.18
CA CYS A 171 -6.10 4.73 -7.71
C CYS A 171 -5.43 3.43 -7.25
N VAL A 172 -4.29 3.54 -6.56
CA VAL A 172 -3.52 2.41 -6.02
C VAL A 172 -3.48 2.47 -4.51
N VAL A 173 -3.90 1.38 -3.86
CA VAL A 173 -3.72 1.13 -2.43
C VAL A 173 -2.49 0.27 -2.26
N LYS A 174 -1.39 0.87 -1.81
CA LYS A 174 -0.07 0.23 -1.84
C LYS A 174 0.00 -1.03 -0.98
N LEU A 175 -0.61 -0.98 0.20
CA LEU A 175 -0.62 -2.11 1.10
C LEU A 175 -1.81 -2.07 2.05
N ILE A 176 -2.41 -3.24 2.27
CA ILE A 176 -3.41 -3.46 3.31
C ILE A 176 -2.80 -4.30 4.41
N ARG A 177 -2.84 -3.78 5.64
CA ARG A 177 -2.51 -4.51 6.86
C ARG A 177 -3.79 -4.66 7.68
N PRO A 178 -4.54 -5.78 7.54
CA PRO A 178 -5.87 -5.89 8.13
C PRO A 178 -5.92 -5.72 9.65
N ASN A 179 -4.83 -6.08 10.33
CA ASN A 179 -4.71 -6.02 11.79
C ASN A 179 -3.99 -4.74 12.28
N SER A 180 -3.56 -3.87 11.37
CA SER A 180 -2.99 -2.58 11.74
C SER A 180 -4.10 -1.58 12.09
N LYS A 181 -3.81 -0.67 13.02
CA LYS A 181 -4.61 0.54 13.25
C LYS A 181 -4.28 1.65 12.24
N GLU A 182 -3.27 1.43 11.42
CA GLU A 182 -2.81 2.42 10.45
C GLU A 182 -3.82 2.59 9.31
N PRO A 183 -4.05 3.84 8.86
CA PRO A 183 -4.84 4.12 7.67
C PRO A 183 -4.21 3.51 6.41
N PHE A 184 -4.99 3.40 5.34
CA PHE A 184 -4.51 2.96 4.05
C PHE A 184 -3.61 4.02 3.41
N GLU A 185 -2.47 3.59 2.88
CA GLU A 185 -1.60 4.42 2.05
C GLU A 185 -2.09 4.35 0.59
N CYS A 186 -2.86 5.36 0.19
CA CYS A 186 -3.53 5.43 -1.09
C CYS A 186 -2.88 6.49 -1.99
N TYR A 187 -2.74 6.19 -3.26
CA TYR A 187 -2.15 7.07 -4.26
C TYR A 187 -3.13 7.24 -5.42
N ARG A 188 -3.46 8.48 -5.75
CA ARG A 188 -4.26 8.82 -6.93
C ARG A 188 -3.38 9.47 -7.96
N ILE A 189 -3.52 9.06 -9.23
CA ILE A 189 -2.73 9.65 -10.31
C ILE A 189 -2.96 11.15 -10.45
N SER A 190 -4.17 11.63 -10.15
CA SER A 190 -4.52 13.06 -10.17
C SER A 190 -3.71 13.90 -9.17
N ASP A 191 -3.36 13.34 -8.01
CA ASP A 191 -2.54 14.04 -7.02
C ASP A 191 -1.07 14.07 -7.44
N VAL A 192 -0.59 12.98 -8.04
CA VAL A 192 0.76 12.88 -8.61
C VAL A 192 0.91 13.87 -9.77
N GLU A 193 -0.10 13.96 -10.64
CA GLU A 193 -0.16 14.92 -11.75
C GLU A 193 -0.17 16.36 -11.25
N ALA A 194 -1.04 16.69 -10.28
CA ALA A 194 -1.11 18.04 -9.71
C ALA A 194 0.19 18.44 -8.99
N GLY A 195 0.83 17.47 -8.34
CA GLY A 195 2.00 17.70 -7.51
C GLY A 195 3.34 17.72 -8.25
N LEU A 196 3.55 16.80 -9.19
CA LEU A 196 4.80 16.67 -9.95
C LEU A 196 4.70 17.21 -11.38
N GLY A 197 3.49 17.41 -11.91
CA GLY A 197 3.28 17.72 -13.33
C GLY A 197 3.58 16.53 -14.25
N LEU A 198 3.58 15.30 -13.71
CA LEU A 198 3.92 14.09 -14.45
C LEU A 198 2.67 13.27 -14.72
N LYS A 199 2.53 12.87 -15.97
CA LYS A 199 1.44 12.01 -16.48
C LYS A 199 1.98 10.65 -16.92
N ARG A 200 1.11 9.73 -17.36
CA ARG A 200 1.46 8.33 -17.69
C ARG A 200 2.70 8.19 -18.58
N LYS A 201 2.76 8.88 -19.74
CA LYS A 201 3.94 8.78 -20.64
C LYS A 201 5.23 9.31 -20.01
N HIS A 202 5.14 10.29 -19.10
CA HIS A 202 6.30 10.76 -18.34
C HIS A 202 6.79 9.72 -17.33
N LEU A 203 5.87 8.99 -16.68
CA LEU A 203 6.23 7.92 -15.74
C LEU A 203 6.90 6.75 -16.47
N ILE A 204 6.38 6.39 -17.65
CA ILE A 204 7.01 5.40 -18.53
C ILE A 204 8.41 5.88 -18.96
N ALA A 205 8.55 7.14 -19.35
CA ALA A 205 9.86 7.71 -19.69
C ALA A 205 10.86 7.66 -18.52
N ILE A 206 10.41 7.93 -17.28
CA ILE A 206 11.26 7.77 -16.08
C ILE A 206 11.67 6.31 -15.91
N SER A 207 10.76 5.36 -16.10
CA SER A 207 11.07 3.93 -15.89
C SER A 207 12.04 3.38 -16.92
N LEU A 208 12.01 3.87 -18.15
CA LEU A 208 13.00 3.53 -19.17
C LEU A 208 14.38 4.11 -18.84
N LEU A 209 14.44 5.34 -18.31
CA LEU A 209 15.70 6.01 -17.99
C LEU A 209 16.38 5.43 -16.74
N VAL A 210 15.61 5.10 -15.71
CA VAL A 210 16.12 4.65 -14.41
C VAL A 210 16.24 3.13 -14.32
N GLY A 211 15.47 2.40 -15.14
CA GLY A 211 15.30 0.96 -15.08
C GLY A 211 13.96 0.56 -14.43
N ASN A 212 13.48 -0.61 -14.80
CA ASN A 212 12.20 -1.20 -14.40
C ASN A 212 12.33 -2.73 -14.28
N ASP A 213 11.20 -3.44 -14.13
CA ASP A 213 11.19 -4.89 -13.97
C ASP A 213 11.50 -5.69 -15.25
N HIS A 214 11.59 -5.03 -16.41
CA HIS A 214 11.92 -5.61 -17.72
C HIS A 214 13.34 -5.26 -18.18
N ASP A 215 13.81 -4.07 -17.84
CA ASP A 215 15.18 -3.62 -18.06
C ASP A 215 15.75 -3.06 -16.74
N LEU A 216 16.63 -3.84 -16.11
CA LEU A 216 17.20 -3.50 -14.81
C LEU A 216 18.19 -2.32 -14.86
N ASN A 217 18.77 -2.03 -16.02
CA ASN A 217 19.88 -1.09 -16.12
C ASN A 217 19.40 0.31 -16.51
N GLY A 218 18.34 0.40 -17.32
CA GLY A 218 17.92 1.66 -17.93
C GLY A 218 19.10 2.31 -18.65
N VAL A 219 19.24 3.64 -18.52
CA VAL A 219 20.39 4.36 -19.08
C VAL A 219 21.48 4.52 -18.04
N GLN A 220 22.69 4.04 -18.35
CA GLN A 220 23.78 4.04 -17.39
C GLN A 220 24.12 5.46 -16.89
N GLY A 221 24.09 5.63 -15.56
CA GLY A 221 24.42 6.89 -14.91
C GLY A 221 23.32 7.96 -14.98
N ILE A 222 22.08 7.59 -15.28
CA ILE A 222 20.89 8.41 -15.06
C ILE A 222 20.11 7.84 -13.87
N GLY A 223 20.06 8.61 -12.77
CA GLY A 223 19.23 8.28 -11.61
C GLY A 223 17.89 9.01 -11.63
N LEU A 224 17.03 8.72 -10.64
CA LEU A 224 15.67 9.24 -10.56
C LEU A 224 15.59 10.78 -10.63
N ASP A 225 16.43 11.51 -9.89
CA ASP A 225 16.44 12.98 -9.93
C ASP A 225 16.81 13.54 -11.31
N THR A 226 17.74 12.87 -11.99
CA THR A 226 18.18 13.28 -13.34
C THR A 226 17.08 13.01 -14.35
N ALA A 227 16.45 11.83 -14.27
CA ALA A 227 15.31 11.46 -15.10
C ALA A 227 14.14 12.42 -14.89
N LEU A 228 13.77 12.70 -13.64
CA LEU A 228 12.69 13.63 -13.27
C LEU A 228 12.91 15.02 -13.87
N ARG A 229 14.12 15.57 -13.74
CA ARG A 229 14.46 16.89 -14.30
C ARG A 229 14.43 16.87 -15.83
N PHE A 230 14.81 15.76 -16.44
CA PHE A 230 14.84 15.59 -17.88
C PHE A 230 13.43 15.49 -18.46
N VAL A 231 12.57 14.61 -17.95
CA VAL A 231 11.21 14.40 -18.49
C VAL A 231 10.33 15.63 -18.37
N LYS A 232 10.50 16.43 -17.30
CA LYS A 232 9.79 17.72 -17.12
C LYS A 232 10.14 18.79 -18.16
N CYS A 233 11.16 18.56 -19.01
CA CYS A 233 11.50 19.48 -20.10
C CYS A 233 10.58 19.31 -21.32
N PHE A 234 9.77 18.26 -21.36
CA PHE A 234 8.92 17.93 -22.51
C PHE A 234 7.45 17.84 -22.09
N SER A 235 6.56 17.96 -23.07
CA SER A 235 5.15 17.63 -22.90
C SER A 235 4.95 16.12 -22.91
N GLU A 236 3.78 15.67 -22.43
CA GLU A 236 3.42 14.25 -22.41
C GLU A 236 3.45 13.62 -23.80
N ASP A 237 2.96 14.35 -24.81
CA ASP A 237 2.82 13.81 -26.16
C ASP A 237 4.15 13.73 -26.92
N GLU A 238 5.12 14.54 -26.53
CA GLU A 238 6.43 14.56 -27.17
C GLU A 238 7.45 13.65 -26.49
N ILE A 239 7.35 13.41 -25.18
CA ILE A 239 8.45 12.80 -24.41
C ILE A 239 8.97 11.48 -24.98
N LEU A 240 8.08 10.57 -25.37
CA LEU A 240 8.48 9.25 -25.91
C LEU A 240 9.12 9.40 -27.30
N THR A 241 8.54 10.24 -28.17
CA THR A 241 9.11 10.55 -29.49
C THR A 241 10.51 11.17 -29.35
N ARG A 242 10.68 12.10 -28.42
CA ARG A 242 11.97 12.76 -28.13
C ARG A 242 13.01 11.78 -27.59
N LEU A 243 12.62 10.85 -26.72
CA LEU A 243 13.53 9.78 -26.29
C LEU A 243 13.99 8.92 -27.48
N SER A 244 13.09 8.59 -28.40
CA SER A 244 13.42 7.85 -29.62
C SER A 244 14.36 8.62 -30.56
N GLU A 245 14.13 9.92 -30.76
CA GLU A 245 15.04 10.79 -31.54
C GLU A 245 16.45 10.83 -30.94
N ILE A 246 16.56 11.03 -29.61
CA ILE A 246 17.85 11.08 -28.91
C ILE A 246 18.55 9.72 -28.97
N GLY A 247 17.81 8.63 -28.78
CA GLY A 247 18.35 7.26 -28.87
C GLY A 247 18.97 6.95 -30.23
N ARG A 248 18.41 7.50 -31.32
CA ARG A 248 18.98 7.41 -32.68
C ARG A 248 20.16 8.35 -32.93
N GLY A 249 20.52 9.21 -31.98
CA GLY A 249 21.61 10.18 -32.12
C GLY A 249 21.22 11.48 -32.84
N GLU A 250 19.93 11.77 -32.98
CA GLU A 250 19.48 13.03 -33.60
C GLU A 250 19.72 14.22 -32.64
N ALA A 251 20.35 15.29 -33.15
CA ALA A 251 20.67 16.47 -32.35
C ALA A 251 19.42 17.32 -32.08
N LEU A 252 18.98 17.40 -30.83
CA LEU A 252 17.85 18.23 -30.44
C LEU A 252 18.16 19.74 -30.56
N GLN A 253 17.40 20.44 -31.40
CA GLN A 253 17.22 21.89 -31.30
C GLN A 253 16.14 22.17 -30.23
N PHE A 254 16.55 22.25 -28.97
CA PHE A 254 15.63 22.60 -27.88
C PHE A 254 15.16 24.06 -28.00
N GLN A 255 13.90 24.27 -28.41
CA GLN A 255 13.20 25.54 -28.21
C GLN A 255 12.41 25.49 -26.90
N GLY A 256 13.05 25.83 -25.79
CA GLY A 256 12.38 25.94 -24.49
C GLY A 256 11.78 27.33 -24.26
N GLY A 257 10.45 27.41 -24.27
CA GLY A 257 9.67 28.49 -23.64
C GLY A 257 8.93 29.42 -24.61
N VAL A 258 7.65 29.68 -24.33
CA VAL A 258 6.76 30.64 -25.00
C VAL A 258 7.52 31.86 -25.50
N ARG A 259 7.75 31.91 -26.82
CA ARG A 259 8.17 33.14 -27.47
C ARG A 259 6.96 34.06 -27.48
N SER A 260 6.95 35.04 -26.57
CA SER A 260 6.22 36.28 -26.83
C SER A 260 6.63 36.75 -28.23
N PHE A 261 5.64 37.21 -29.00
CA PHE A 261 5.78 37.68 -30.38
C PHE A 261 6.84 38.80 -30.54
N ASP A 262 7.30 39.40 -29.45
CA ASP A 262 8.34 40.44 -29.44
C ASP A 262 9.79 39.93 -29.52
N ASP A 263 10.08 38.65 -29.26
CA ASP A 263 11.48 38.15 -29.23
C ASP A 263 11.99 37.69 -30.62
N ALA A 264 11.11 37.58 -31.61
CA ALA A 264 11.48 37.22 -32.98
C ALA A 264 12.29 38.32 -33.70
N PHE A 265 12.24 39.56 -33.23
CA PHE A 265 12.97 40.68 -33.85
C PHE A 265 14.43 40.84 -33.33
N ARG A 266 14.85 40.09 -32.31
CA ARG A 266 16.22 40.21 -31.74
C ARG A 266 17.24 39.20 -32.25
N SER A 267 16.83 38.17 -33.00
CA SER A 267 17.74 37.08 -33.42
C SER A 267 18.51 37.31 -34.73
N LEU A 268 18.43 38.51 -35.33
CA LEU A 268 19.20 38.86 -36.53
C LEU A 268 20.29 39.93 -36.32
N HIS A 269 20.54 40.34 -35.07
CA HIS A 269 21.64 41.26 -34.77
C HIS A 269 22.57 40.73 -33.65
N GLU A 270 23.85 40.70 -33.99
CA GLU A 270 25.02 40.75 -33.11
C GLU A 270 25.64 39.44 -32.58
N TYR A 271 26.47 38.83 -33.43
CA TYR A 271 27.79 38.36 -33.01
C TYR A 271 28.71 39.56 -32.73
N SER A 272 28.42 40.29 -31.64
CA SER A 272 29.33 41.29 -31.08
C SER A 272 29.78 40.79 -29.70
N PRO A 273 31.08 40.82 -29.37
CA PRO A 273 31.55 40.48 -28.03
C PRO A 273 30.93 41.48 -27.04
N LYS A 274 29.90 41.04 -26.32
CA LYS A 274 29.18 41.86 -25.32
C LYS A 274 30.18 42.45 -24.33
N LYS A 275 30.46 43.75 -24.43
CA LYS A 275 31.35 44.46 -23.52
C LYS A 275 30.75 44.44 -22.13
N LYS A 276 31.41 43.75 -21.20
CA LYS A 276 31.04 43.73 -19.77
C LYS A 276 30.91 45.17 -19.28
N SER A 277 29.77 45.50 -18.69
CA SER A 277 29.62 46.80 -18.03
C SER A 277 30.66 46.91 -16.90
N PRO A 278 31.43 48.00 -16.82
CA PRO A 278 32.45 48.15 -15.78
C PRO A 278 31.80 48.24 -14.40
N HIS A 279 32.37 47.53 -13.42
CA HIS A 279 31.96 47.57 -12.03
C HIS A 279 33.13 48.01 -11.14
N CYS A 280 32.82 48.70 -10.06
CA CYS A 280 33.84 49.21 -9.15
C CYS A 280 34.43 48.05 -8.35
N SER A 281 35.76 47.96 -8.31
CA SER A 281 36.43 46.88 -7.60
C SER A 281 36.24 46.92 -6.08
N PHE A 282 35.84 48.08 -5.53
CA PHE A 282 35.64 48.27 -4.09
C PHE A 282 34.20 48.00 -3.63
N CYS A 283 33.19 48.64 -4.25
CA CYS A 283 31.78 48.45 -3.88
C CYS A 283 31.01 47.43 -4.73
N GLY A 284 31.53 47.02 -5.89
CA GLY A 284 30.85 46.08 -6.79
C GLY A 284 29.70 46.68 -7.62
N HIS A 285 29.38 47.97 -7.48
CA HIS A 285 28.31 48.64 -8.23
C HIS A 285 28.76 49.10 -9.64
N PRO A 286 27.81 49.31 -10.58
CA PRO A 286 28.12 49.81 -11.93
C PRO A 286 28.91 51.13 -11.92
N GLY A 287 29.91 51.21 -12.80
CA GLY A 287 30.89 52.30 -12.88
C GLY A 287 32.30 51.84 -12.48
N SER A 288 33.34 52.45 -13.05
CA SER A 288 34.73 52.11 -12.69
C SER A 288 35.13 52.74 -11.35
N LYS A 289 36.16 52.20 -10.68
CA LYS A 289 36.74 52.81 -9.47
C LYS A 289 37.12 54.29 -9.70
N ARG A 290 37.68 54.61 -10.87
CA ARG A 290 38.01 56.00 -11.25
C ARG A 290 36.78 56.88 -11.45
N ALA A 291 35.66 56.33 -11.93
CA ALA A 291 34.41 57.07 -12.05
C ALA A 291 33.81 57.39 -10.67
N HIS A 292 33.87 56.44 -9.74
CA HIS A 292 33.38 56.65 -8.37
C HIS A 292 34.28 57.55 -7.51
N LEU A 293 35.53 57.80 -7.92
CA LEU A 293 36.39 58.83 -7.33
C LEU A 293 36.01 60.26 -7.78
N LYS A 294 35.36 60.40 -8.94
CA LYS A 294 34.94 61.71 -9.50
C LYS A 294 33.47 62.04 -9.23
N LEU A 295 32.63 61.02 -9.08
CA LEU A 295 31.19 61.14 -8.85
C LEU A 295 30.78 60.13 -7.77
N ALA A 296 30.00 60.57 -6.77
CA ALA A 296 29.53 59.69 -5.71
C ALA A 296 28.74 58.49 -6.27
N CYS A 297 29.00 57.30 -5.72
CA CYS A 297 28.31 56.08 -6.15
C CYS A 297 26.83 56.13 -5.73
N LYS A 298 25.91 56.15 -6.71
CA LYS A 298 24.45 56.23 -6.48
C LYS A 298 23.85 55.10 -5.62
N PHE A 299 24.57 53.99 -5.47
CA PHE A 299 24.12 52.79 -4.75
C PHE A 299 24.81 52.63 -3.40
N CYS A 300 25.86 53.41 -3.12
CA CYS A 300 26.44 53.49 -1.78
C CYS A 300 25.72 54.63 -1.04
N SER A 301 25.15 54.33 0.12
CA SER A 301 24.42 55.33 0.95
C SER A 301 25.32 56.40 1.59
N SER A 302 26.49 56.72 1.03
CA SER A 302 27.35 57.81 1.49
C SER A 302 26.94 59.11 0.78
N SER A 303 26.26 59.98 1.52
CA SER A 303 25.93 61.36 1.15
C SER A 303 27.14 62.31 1.17
N THR A 304 28.36 61.79 1.31
CA THR A 304 29.62 62.55 1.31
C THR A 304 30.58 62.00 0.25
N SER A 305 31.22 62.92 -0.45
CA SER A 305 31.76 62.79 -1.81
C SER A 305 32.97 61.87 -2.02
N GLU A 306 33.42 61.05 -1.06
CA GLU A 306 34.81 60.56 -1.13
C GLU A 306 35.10 59.06 -0.94
N ALA A 307 34.13 58.19 -0.62
CA ALA A 307 34.46 56.76 -0.62
C ALA A 307 33.28 55.82 -0.89
N CYS A 308 33.49 54.90 -1.85
CA CYS A 308 32.70 53.68 -1.98
C CYS A 308 32.82 52.83 -0.70
N ARG A 309 31.75 52.14 -0.30
CA ARG A 309 31.83 51.11 0.76
C ARG A 309 32.41 49.80 0.21
N GLN A 310 33.11 49.04 1.05
CA GLN A 310 33.61 47.73 0.68
C GLN A 310 32.43 46.77 0.44
N LYS A 311 32.48 46.01 -0.65
CA LYS A 311 31.46 45.00 -0.96
C LYS A 311 31.39 43.93 0.15
N PRO A 312 30.17 43.55 0.61
CA PRO A 312 30.00 42.42 1.52
C PRO A 312 30.50 41.10 0.93
N VAL A 313 30.85 40.14 1.79
CA VAL A 313 31.15 38.77 1.37
C VAL A 313 29.89 38.18 0.71
N GLY A 314 30.02 37.69 -0.53
CA GLY A 314 28.88 37.16 -1.31
C GLY A 314 28.06 38.20 -2.09
N PHE A 315 28.54 39.44 -2.24
CA PHE A 315 27.84 40.47 -3.01
C PHE A 315 27.56 40.05 -4.47
N ASN A 316 26.28 40.08 -4.85
CA ASN A 316 25.80 39.88 -6.22
C ASN A 316 25.25 41.19 -6.78
N CYS A 317 25.75 41.63 -7.94
CA CYS A 317 25.24 42.82 -8.61
C CYS A 317 23.90 42.49 -9.31
N HIS A 318 22.89 43.34 -9.11
CA HIS A 318 21.55 43.24 -9.70
C HIS A 318 21.33 44.28 -10.82
N CYS A 319 22.39 44.70 -11.50
CA CYS A 319 22.24 45.56 -12.66
C CYS A 319 21.79 44.73 -13.87
N GLY A 320 21.05 45.35 -14.80
CA GLY A 320 20.48 44.63 -15.95
C GLY A 320 21.49 43.84 -16.78
N SER A 321 22.73 44.30 -16.91
CA SER A 321 23.80 43.57 -17.62
C SER A 321 24.31 42.34 -16.86
N CYS A 322 24.54 42.44 -15.54
CA CYS A 322 24.93 41.30 -14.71
C CYS A 322 23.79 40.28 -14.56
N ASP A 323 22.54 40.74 -14.51
CA ASP A 323 21.37 39.86 -14.50
C ASP A 323 21.21 39.09 -15.82
N LEU A 324 21.42 39.75 -16.96
CA LEU A 324 21.44 39.10 -18.27
C LEU A 324 22.59 38.09 -18.39
N GLU A 325 23.80 38.44 -17.94
CA GLU A 325 24.94 37.52 -17.95
C GLU A 325 24.72 36.31 -17.03
N ARG A 326 24.11 36.50 -15.86
CA ARG A 326 23.78 35.42 -14.93
C ARG A 326 22.76 34.48 -15.57
N ARG A 327 21.69 35.02 -16.16
CA ARG A 327 20.68 34.22 -16.88
C ARG A 327 21.28 33.47 -18.06
N ASP A 328 22.15 34.09 -18.86
CA ASP A 328 22.85 33.43 -19.97
C ASP A 328 23.79 32.30 -19.49
N LYS A 329 24.52 32.52 -18.39
CA LYS A 329 25.34 31.46 -17.77
C LYS A 329 24.48 30.31 -17.24
N GLU A 330 23.34 30.60 -16.64
CA GLU A 330 22.38 29.58 -16.18
C GLU A 330 21.77 28.81 -17.34
N GLN A 331 21.40 29.49 -18.43
CA GLN A 331 20.94 28.87 -19.67
C GLN A 331 22.02 27.97 -20.28
N LYS A 332 23.27 28.44 -20.39
CA LYS A 332 24.40 27.63 -20.86
C LYS A 332 24.67 26.43 -19.98
N LYS A 333 24.60 26.58 -18.64
CA LYS A 333 24.71 25.45 -17.71
C LYS A 333 23.60 24.43 -17.92
N LYS A 334 22.36 24.88 -18.12
CA LYS A 334 21.20 24.01 -18.40
C LYS A 334 21.37 23.28 -19.73
N ALA A 335 21.76 23.98 -20.79
CA ALA A 335 22.02 23.41 -22.11
C ALA A 335 23.15 22.36 -22.04
N ASN A 336 24.29 22.71 -21.45
CA ASN A 336 25.42 21.77 -21.29
C ASN A 336 25.04 20.54 -20.48
N TRP A 337 24.23 20.69 -19.43
CA TRP A 337 23.72 19.56 -18.66
C TRP A 337 22.79 18.69 -19.52
N GLN A 338 21.87 19.28 -20.29
CA GLN A 338 20.98 18.55 -21.20
C GLN A 338 21.76 17.79 -22.27
N THR A 339 22.78 18.41 -22.88
CA THR A 339 23.65 17.74 -23.85
C THR A 339 24.33 16.51 -23.24
N LYS A 340 24.82 16.60 -22.00
CA LYS A 340 25.43 15.45 -21.30
C LYS A 340 24.42 14.32 -21.05
N VAL A 341 23.18 14.65 -20.71
CA VAL A 341 22.12 13.64 -20.52
C VAL A 341 21.76 12.98 -21.85
N CYS A 342 21.57 13.77 -22.92
CA CYS A 342 21.27 13.24 -24.26
C CYS A 342 22.42 12.35 -24.78
N GLN A 343 23.68 12.73 -24.53
CA GLN A 343 24.84 11.92 -24.89
C GLN A 343 24.82 10.55 -24.21
N LYS A 344 24.49 10.49 -22.91
CA LYS A 344 24.34 9.20 -22.20
C LYS A 344 23.24 8.33 -22.81
N ILE A 345 22.09 8.94 -23.13
CA ILE A 345 20.97 8.24 -23.75
C ILE A 345 21.38 7.69 -25.13
N SER A 346 22.06 8.48 -25.96
CA SER A 346 22.51 8.05 -27.29
C SER A 346 23.62 7.00 -27.29
N MET A 347 24.29 6.79 -26.15
CA MET A 347 25.30 5.74 -25.98
C MET A 347 24.67 4.39 -25.63
N GLU A 348 23.43 4.38 -25.14
CA GLU A 348 22.72 3.17 -24.75
C GLU A 348 22.23 2.43 -25.99
N GLN A 349 22.51 1.13 -26.08
CA GLN A 349 22.10 0.32 -27.22
C GLN A 349 20.61 0.00 -27.14
N ASN A 350 19.92 0.03 -28.29
CA ASN A 350 18.49 -0.31 -28.40
C ASN A 350 17.57 0.52 -27.49
N PHE A 351 17.94 1.77 -27.22
CA PHE A 351 17.13 2.71 -26.44
C PHE A 351 16.32 3.67 -27.32
N PRO A 352 15.05 3.98 -26.99
CA PRO A 352 14.23 3.32 -25.97
C PRO A 352 13.70 1.98 -26.47
N ASN A 353 13.50 1.04 -25.54
CA ASN A 353 12.90 -0.25 -25.88
C ASN A 353 11.40 -0.08 -26.20
N VAL A 354 11.05 -0.24 -27.48
CA VAL A 354 9.69 -0.04 -28.00
C VAL A 354 8.72 -1.09 -27.45
N GLU A 355 9.15 -2.34 -27.28
CA GLU A 355 8.30 -3.42 -26.75
C GLU A 355 7.83 -3.11 -25.33
N ILE A 356 8.70 -2.54 -24.48
CA ILE A 356 8.34 -2.10 -23.12
C ILE A 356 7.33 -0.95 -23.17
N ILE A 357 7.52 0.01 -24.08
CA ILE A 357 6.59 1.15 -24.25
C ILE A 357 5.21 0.65 -24.67
N GLU A 358 5.14 -0.19 -25.70
CA GLU A 358 3.89 -0.73 -26.22
C GLU A 358 3.16 -1.58 -25.18
N MET A 359 3.90 -2.38 -24.42
CA MET A 359 3.36 -3.16 -23.31
C MET A 359 2.72 -2.26 -22.24
N TYR A 360 3.41 -1.21 -21.78
CA TYR A 360 2.83 -0.31 -20.77
C TYR A 360 1.71 0.56 -21.32
N LEU A 361 1.62 0.82 -22.63
CA LEU A 361 0.55 1.61 -23.25
C LEU A 361 -0.63 0.76 -23.75
N SER A 362 -0.48 -0.56 -23.85
CA SER A 362 -1.54 -1.48 -24.22
C SER A 362 -2.70 -1.42 -23.22
N ASN A 363 -3.92 -1.65 -23.70
CA ASN A 363 -5.12 -1.84 -22.88
C ASN A 363 -5.73 -3.24 -23.14
N ASN A 364 -4.94 -4.20 -23.62
CA ASN A 364 -5.40 -5.55 -23.93
C ASN A 364 -4.75 -6.57 -22.98
N HIS A 365 -5.15 -6.55 -21.71
CA HIS A 365 -4.58 -7.41 -20.67
C HIS A 365 -5.45 -8.63 -20.32
N CYS A 366 -6.63 -8.78 -20.93
CA CYS A 366 -7.52 -9.94 -20.79
C CYS A 366 -8.27 -10.21 -22.10
N ASP A 367 -8.67 -11.47 -22.34
CA ASP A 367 -9.63 -11.81 -23.40
C ASP A 367 -11.05 -11.67 -22.83
N PHE A 368 -11.68 -10.52 -23.04
CA PHE A 368 -13.10 -10.37 -22.68
C PHE A 368 -14.00 -10.99 -23.77
N PRO A 369 -15.20 -11.49 -23.39
CA PRO A 369 -16.25 -11.79 -24.37
C PRO A 369 -16.59 -10.55 -25.21
N ALA A 370 -17.23 -10.74 -26.37
CA ALA A 370 -17.50 -9.70 -27.37
C ALA A 370 -18.20 -8.42 -26.85
N ASP A 371 -18.83 -8.47 -25.66
CA ASP A 371 -19.49 -7.34 -25.00
C ASP A 371 -18.54 -6.43 -24.20
N GLY A 372 -17.23 -6.72 -24.17
CA GLY A 372 -16.19 -5.82 -23.67
C GLY A 372 -16.15 -5.59 -22.15
N CYS A 373 -16.97 -6.29 -21.37
CA CYS A 373 -17.05 -6.13 -19.91
C CYS A 373 -16.88 -7.48 -19.19
N PRO A 374 -15.98 -7.59 -18.19
CA PRO A 374 -15.96 -8.77 -17.33
C PRO A 374 -17.27 -8.85 -16.54
N ASN A 375 -17.97 -9.98 -16.60
CA ASN A 375 -19.11 -10.24 -15.74
C ASN A 375 -18.63 -10.53 -14.32
N LEU A 376 -18.39 -9.46 -13.54
CA LEU A 376 -17.98 -9.54 -12.14
C LEU A 376 -19.18 -9.86 -11.27
N SER A 377 -19.25 -11.09 -10.77
CA SER A 377 -20.28 -11.54 -9.83
C SER A 377 -19.63 -12.08 -8.56
N TRP A 378 -20.26 -11.80 -7.41
CA TRP A 378 -19.87 -12.33 -6.11
C TRP A 378 -20.94 -13.34 -5.69
N GLU A 379 -20.54 -14.60 -5.60
CA GLU A 379 -21.42 -15.71 -5.27
C GLU A 379 -21.49 -15.96 -3.76
N THR A 380 -22.45 -16.80 -3.34
CA THR A 380 -22.49 -17.27 -1.95
C THR A 380 -21.38 -18.31 -1.70
N PRO A 381 -20.62 -18.22 -0.59
CA PRO A 381 -19.57 -19.19 -0.27
C PRO A 381 -20.09 -20.64 -0.16
N LYS A 382 -19.37 -21.57 -0.78
CA LYS A 382 -19.60 -23.03 -0.69
C LYS A 382 -19.08 -23.55 0.65
N THR A 383 -19.81 -23.24 1.72
CA THR A 383 -19.32 -23.33 3.10
C THR A 383 -18.84 -24.72 3.50
N GLU A 384 -19.58 -25.79 3.19
CA GLU A 384 -19.18 -27.16 3.55
C GLU A 384 -17.88 -27.58 2.85
N LEU A 385 -17.79 -27.35 1.53
CA LEU A 385 -16.57 -27.65 0.76
C LEU A 385 -15.36 -26.83 1.24
N LEU A 386 -15.58 -25.56 1.63
CA LEU A 386 -14.55 -24.71 2.19
C LEU A 386 -14.06 -25.20 3.56
N VAL A 387 -14.96 -25.71 4.39
CA VAL A 387 -14.63 -26.32 5.68
C VAL A 387 -13.76 -27.56 5.46
N ASP A 388 -14.13 -28.45 4.55
CA ASP A 388 -13.34 -29.64 4.24
C ASP A 388 -11.97 -29.26 3.67
N TYR A 389 -11.93 -28.30 2.74
CA TYR A 389 -10.71 -27.80 2.11
C TYR A 389 -9.71 -27.24 3.13
N LEU A 390 -10.16 -26.36 4.03
CA LEU A 390 -9.31 -25.77 5.06
C LEU A 390 -8.93 -26.79 6.15
N SER A 391 -9.82 -27.72 6.49
CA SER A 391 -9.49 -28.82 7.43
C SER A 391 -8.36 -29.68 6.86
N PHE A 392 -8.38 -29.99 5.56
CA PHE A 392 -7.33 -30.75 4.90
C PHE A 392 -6.00 -29.97 4.76
N HIS A 393 -6.05 -28.75 4.21
CA HIS A 393 -4.84 -27.97 3.90
C HIS A 393 -4.22 -27.31 5.14
N GLN A 394 -5.03 -26.79 6.05
CA GLN A 394 -4.58 -26.04 7.24
C GLN A 394 -4.63 -26.85 8.54
N GLN A 395 -5.32 -28.00 8.58
CA GLN A 395 -5.60 -28.74 9.83
C GLN A 395 -6.34 -27.89 10.87
N TRP A 396 -7.22 -27.01 10.41
CA TRP A 396 -8.10 -26.27 11.31
C TRP A 396 -9.34 -27.09 11.65
N GLU A 397 -9.80 -26.97 12.89
CA GLU A 397 -11.06 -27.56 13.31
C GLU A 397 -12.25 -26.95 12.52
N PRO A 398 -13.22 -27.77 12.08
CA PRO A 398 -14.41 -27.29 11.36
C PRO A 398 -15.16 -26.16 12.08
N SER A 399 -15.24 -26.23 13.41
CA SER A 399 -15.86 -25.19 14.25
C SER A 399 -15.13 -23.86 14.17
N TYR A 400 -13.80 -23.89 14.17
CA TYR A 400 -12.96 -22.70 14.01
C TYR A 400 -13.16 -22.07 12.64
N ILE A 401 -13.18 -22.87 11.56
CA ILE A 401 -13.37 -22.36 10.20
C ILE A 401 -14.72 -21.63 10.09
N ARG A 402 -15.81 -22.26 10.53
CA ARG A 402 -17.15 -21.66 10.53
C ARG A 402 -17.20 -20.37 11.33
N GLN A 403 -16.59 -20.36 12.52
CA GLN A 403 -16.50 -19.15 13.34
C GLN A 403 -15.78 -18.02 12.62
N ARG A 404 -14.70 -18.30 11.87
CA ARG A 404 -13.94 -17.28 11.14
C ARG A 404 -14.62 -16.81 9.86
N MET A 405 -15.43 -17.64 9.20
CA MET A 405 -16.21 -17.26 8.02
C MET A 405 -17.39 -16.35 8.34
N LEU A 406 -17.92 -16.45 9.55
CA LEU A 406 -19.19 -15.86 9.91
C LEU A 406 -19.30 -14.33 9.72
N PRO A 407 -18.26 -13.50 9.96
CA PRO A 407 -18.31 -12.07 9.62
C PRO A 407 -18.60 -11.81 8.13
N MET A 408 -18.03 -12.65 7.24
CA MET A 408 -18.32 -12.57 5.81
C MET A 408 -19.75 -13.00 5.50
N LEU A 409 -20.21 -14.13 6.07
CA LEU A 409 -21.56 -14.66 5.83
C LEU A 409 -22.65 -13.69 6.30
N SER A 410 -22.49 -13.09 7.49
CA SER A 410 -23.40 -12.06 8.01
C SER A 410 -23.41 -10.80 7.15
N THR A 411 -22.25 -10.36 6.65
CA THR A 411 -22.17 -9.24 5.70
C THR A 411 -22.91 -9.56 4.39
N ILE A 412 -22.74 -10.77 3.84
CA ILE A 412 -23.46 -11.21 2.63
C ILE A 412 -24.96 -11.20 2.88
N PHE A 413 -25.41 -11.82 3.96
CA PHE A 413 -26.82 -11.87 4.33
C PHE A 413 -27.43 -10.47 4.46
N LEU A 414 -26.75 -9.54 5.14
CA LEU A 414 -27.26 -8.17 5.27
C LEU A 414 -27.30 -7.42 3.94
N ARG A 415 -26.33 -7.64 3.04
CA ARG A 415 -26.35 -7.07 1.67
C ARG A 415 -27.51 -7.63 0.84
N GLU A 416 -27.73 -8.93 0.91
CA GLU A 416 -28.86 -9.58 0.27
C GLU A 416 -30.18 -9.06 0.83
N MET A 417 -30.34 -8.98 2.15
CA MET A 417 -31.54 -8.45 2.80
C MET A 417 -31.83 -7.00 2.47
N ALA A 418 -30.79 -6.17 2.35
CA ALA A 418 -30.92 -4.78 1.93
C ALA A 418 -31.36 -4.65 0.45
N SER A 419 -31.03 -5.64 -0.39
CA SER A 419 -31.34 -5.62 -1.83
C SER A 419 -32.64 -6.35 -2.17
N ASN A 420 -32.93 -7.45 -1.48
CA ASN A 420 -34.08 -8.31 -1.67
C ASN A 420 -34.48 -8.96 -0.32
N PRO A 421 -35.50 -8.46 0.38
CA PRO A 421 -35.88 -8.90 1.73
C PRO A 421 -36.66 -10.22 1.74
N ASN A 422 -36.17 -11.24 1.02
CA ASN A 422 -36.82 -12.54 0.87
C ASN A 422 -36.18 -13.66 1.72
N LYS A 423 -35.05 -13.39 2.40
CA LYS A 423 -34.34 -14.39 3.22
C LYS A 423 -34.49 -14.08 4.71
N ASP A 424 -35.19 -14.92 5.45
CA ASP A 424 -35.45 -14.63 6.87
C ASP A 424 -34.29 -15.01 7.81
N LEU A 425 -33.39 -15.91 7.37
CA LEU A 425 -32.40 -16.55 8.24
C LEU A 425 -30.97 -16.43 7.71
N LEU A 426 -30.05 -16.06 8.60
CA LEU A 426 -28.61 -16.17 8.39
C LEU A 426 -28.20 -17.64 8.48
N TYR A 427 -27.60 -18.16 7.41
CA TYR A 427 -27.17 -19.56 7.30
C TYR A 427 -28.33 -20.56 7.55
N ASP A 428 -29.56 -20.19 7.19
CA ASP A 428 -30.80 -20.96 7.42
C ASP A 428 -31.02 -21.39 8.88
N GLN A 429 -30.29 -20.79 9.82
CA GLN A 429 -30.23 -21.23 11.23
C GLN A 429 -30.41 -20.10 12.21
N TYR A 430 -30.09 -18.85 11.84
CA TYR A 430 -30.04 -17.75 12.79
C TYR A 430 -30.96 -16.61 12.37
N GLU A 431 -31.88 -16.22 13.25
CA GLU A 431 -32.73 -15.05 13.08
C GLU A 431 -32.08 -13.78 13.66
N PHE A 432 -32.37 -12.62 13.07
CA PHE A 432 -31.97 -11.34 13.65
C PHE A 432 -32.74 -11.09 14.96
N HIS A 433 -32.04 -11.12 16.09
CA HIS A 433 -32.67 -10.93 17.39
C HIS A 433 -32.69 -9.45 17.80
N SER A 434 -31.52 -8.85 17.99
CA SER A 434 -31.41 -7.48 18.53
C SER A 434 -30.03 -6.86 18.30
N ILE A 435 -29.99 -5.52 18.26
CA ILE A 435 -28.74 -4.77 18.38
C ILE A 435 -28.40 -4.65 19.87
N GLN A 436 -27.25 -5.16 20.28
CA GLN A 436 -26.85 -5.17 21.69
C GLN A 436 -26.29 -3.81 22.11
N ARG A 437 -25.36 -3.25 21.32
CA ARG A 437 -24.73 -1.95 21.60
C ARG A 437 -24.08 -1.35 20.36
N LEU A 438 -23.79 -0.06 20.46
CA LEU A 438 -22.85 0.63 19.57
C LEU A 438 -21.42 0.31 20.01
N LYS A 439 -20.58 -0.03 19.04
CA LYS A 439 -19.16 -0.27 19.23
C LYS A 439 -18.38 0.69 18.35
N ILE A 440 -17.37 1.34 18.92
CA ILE A 440 -16.46 2.18 18.13
C ILE A 440 -15.19 1.37 17.92
N ARG A 441 -14.82 1.17 16.67
CA ARG A 441 -13.57 0.51 16.29
C ARG A 441 -12.88 1.34 15.24
N TYR A 442 -11.61 1.65 15.50
CA TYR A 442 -10.78 2.43 14.59
C TYR A 442 -11.38 3.78 14.17
N GLY A 443 -12.15 4.43 15.06
CA GLY A 443 -12.85 5.68 14.77
C GLY A 443 -14.24 5.52 14.12
N HIS A 444 -14.58 4.31 13.66
CA HIS A 444 -15.84 4.01 12.98
C HIS A 444 -16.83 3.32 13.92
N ARG A 445 -18.12 3.58 13.69
CA ARG A 445 -19.21 3.05 14.53
C ARG A 445 -19.79 1.79 13.87
N PHE A 446 -19.93 0.74 14.67
CA PHE A 446 -20.50 -0.54 14.31
C PHE A 446 -21.65 -0.89 15.27
N PHE A 447 -22.59 -1.68 14.80
CA PHE A 447 -23.56 -2.35 15.65
C PHE A 447 -23.03 -3.74 16.03
N LEU A 448 -23.04 -4.05 17.33
CA LEU A 448 -22.91 -5.43 17.77
C LEU A 448 -24.28 -6.10 17.63
N VAL A 449 -24.45 -6.91 16.58
CA VAL A 449 -25.71 -7.58 16.28
C VAL A 449 -25.72 -8.94 16.97
N LYS A 450 -26.79 -9.21 17.73
CA LYS A 450 -27.07 -10.51 18.34
C LYS A 450 -28.04 -11.27 17.43
N TRP A 451 -27.62 -12.46 17.01
CA TRP A 451 -28.39 -13.42 16.24
C TRP A 451 -28.82 -14.56 17.15
N LYS A 452 -30.04 -15.06 16.98
CA LYS A 452 -30.58 -16.17 17.77
C LYS A 452 -30.72 -17.40 16.91
N LYS A 453 -30.25 -18.54 17.39
CA LYS A 453 -30.42 -19.82 16.69
C LYS A 453 -31.88 -20.25 16.75
N CYS A 454 -32.47 -20.50 15.58
CA CYS A 454 -33.76 -21.16 15.46
C CYS A 454 -33.59 -22.65 15.82
N ALA A 455 -34.47 -23.19 16.65
CA ALA A 455 -34.45 -24.63 16.97
C ALA A 455 -34.64 -25.44 15.68
N PRO A 456 -33.94 -26.57 15.50
CA PRO A 456 -33.98 -27.30 14.24
C PRO A 456 -35.38 -27.89 14.00
N VAL A 457 -35.98 -27.56 12.85
CA VAL A 457 -36.94 -28.45 12.19
C VAL A 457 -36.10 -29.60 11.64
N MET A 458 -36.47 -30.82 11.99
CA MET A 458 -35.70 -32.06 11.80
C MET A 458 -35.06 -32.19 10.40
N ASP A 459 -33.73 -32.24 10.32
CA ASP A 459 -32.99 -33.47 9.98
C ASP A 459 -31.46 -33.26 10.08
N THR A 460 -30.78 -34.31 10.56
CA THR A 460 -29.33 -34.58 10.41
C THR A 460 -28.33 -34.00 11.46
N THR A 461 -27.81 -34.95 12.25
CA THR A 461 -26.56 -34.99 13.05
C THR A 461 -26.35 -33.97 14.17
N ILE A 462 -26.79 -34.35 15.37
CA ILE A 462 -26.42 -33.72 16.63
C ILE A 462 -24.95 -34.03 16.92
N TYR A 463 -24.06 -33.05 16.79
CA TYR A 463 -22.79 -33.05 17.52
C TYR A 463 -23.09 -32.57 18.95
N THR A 464 -23.21 -33.53 19.87
CA THR A 464 -23.26 -33.26 21.30
C THR A 464 -21.88 -32.77 21.76
N VAL A 465 -21.75 -31.46 21.98
CA VAL A 465 -20.69 -30.94 22.84
C VAL A 465 -21.10 -31.27 24.27
N ASN A 466 -20.38 -32.20 24.89
CA ASN A 466 -20.64 -32.64 26.26
C ASN A 466 -20.30 -31.50 27.23
N PRO A 467 -21.18 -31.07 28.16
CA PRO A 467 -20.95 -29.89 29.00
C PRO A 467 -19.96 -30.10 30.15
N LYS A 468 -19.20 -31.21 30.17
CA LYS A 468 -18.34 -31.59 31.30
C LYS A 468 -16.85 -31.33 31.10
N ASP A 469 -16.42 -30.85 29.93
CA ASP A 469 -15.01 -30.58 29.65
C ASP A 469 -14.60 -29.10 29.80
N SER A 470 -15.51 -28.21 30.25
CA SER A 470 -15.20 -26.79 30.45
C SER A 470 -14.78 -26.38 31.87
N GLU A 471 -14.70 -27.31 32.84
CA GLU A 471 -14.30 -26.98 34.22
C GLU A 471 -13.00 -27.62 34.71
N LEU A 472 -12.24 -28.36 33.87
CA LEU A 472 -11.01 -29.01 34.35
C LEU A 472 -9.85 -29.03 33.35
N GLN A 473 -9.44 -27.88 32.83
CA GLN A 473 -8.08 -27.70 32.25
C GLN A 473 -7.52 -26.30 32.55
N MET A 474 -7.44 -25.97 33.85
CA MET A 474 -6.38 -25.11 34.37
C MET A 474 -5.30 -26.06 34.91
N GLU A 475 -4.39 -26.55 34.07
CA GLU A 475 -3.04 -26.98 34.47
C GLU A 475 -2.22 -27.34 33.21
N THR A 476 -1.25 -26.47 32.91
CA THR A 476 0.01 -26.67 32.16
C THR A 476 0.11 -27.84 31.17
N SER A 477 0.06 -27.51 29.87
CA SER A 477 0.84 -28.19 28.84
C SER A 477 1.52 -27.14 27.95
N GLU A 478 2.84 -27.04 28.07
CA GLU A 478 3.71 -26.19 27.27
C GLU A 478 3.83 -26.74 25.83
N HIS A 479 2.90 -26.36 24.97
CA HIS A 479 3.15 -26.33 23.52
C HIS A 479 2.98 -24.89 23.04
N SER A 480 4.09 -24.16 23.08
CA SER A 480 4.18 -22.77 22.62
C SER A 480 4.03 -22.70 21.10
N GLU A 481 2.80 -22.66 20.60
CA GLU A 481 2.55 -21.86 19.41
C GLU A 481 2.61 -20.39 19.84
N SER A 482 3.73 -19.74 19.53
CA SER A 482 3.92 -18.31 19.73
C SER A 482 2.70 -17.53 19.23
N ALA A 483 2.10 -16.70 20.08
CA ALA A 483 0.99 -15.82 19.74
C ALA A 483 1.29 -15.02 18.45
N ASP A 484 0.70 -15.46 17.35
CA ASP A 484 0.81 -14.82 16.04
C ASP A 484 -0.15 -13.61 16.01
N PRO A 485 0.32 -12.38 15.71
CA PRO A 485 -0.52 -11.19 15.58
C PRO A 485 -1.61 -11.29 14.50
N LEU A 486 -1.63 -12.36 13.69
CA LEU A 486 -2.73 -12.72 12.79
C LEU A 486 -3.92 -13.41 13.49
N ASN A 487 -3.70 -14.03 14.66
CA ASN A 487 -4.71 -14.76 15.42
C ASN A 487 -5.47 -13.89 16.45
N GLU A 488 -4.92 -12.74 16.82
CA GLU A 488 -5.52 -11.91 17.85
C GLU A 488 -6.71 -11.09 17.32
N ILE A 489 -7.89 -11.58 17.75
CA ILE A 489 -9.11 -10.83 18.06
C ILE A 489 -9.93 -10.40 16.83
N ASP A 490 -10.95 -11.22 16.54
CA ASP A 490 -12.29 -10.83 16.02
C ASP A 490 -13.17 -12.07 15.81
N ALA A 491 -13.03 -13.07 16.69
CA ALA A 491 -13.85 -14.27 16.62
C ALA A 491 -15.27 -13.94 17.14
N PRO A 492 -16.34 -14.23 16.38
CA PRO A 492 -17.71 -14.09 16.83
C PRO A 492 -17.93 -14.80 18.17
N GLN A 493 -18.62 -14.13 19.08
CA GLN A 493 -18.90 -14.67 20.42
C GLN A 493 -20.15 -15.54 20.34
N ILE A 494 -20.04 -16.80 20.79
CA ILE A 494 -21.16 -17.70 20.97
C ILE A 494 -21.53 -17.67 22.46
N CYS A 495 -22.79 -17.39 22.75
CA CYS A 495 -23.30 -17.31 24.13
C CYS A 495 -24.53 -18.20 24.30
N LEU A 496 -24.63 -18.85 25.46
CA LEU A 496 -25.82 -19.57 25.92
C LEU A 496 -26.56 -18.67 26.91
N ASP A 497 -27.82 -18.39 26.63
CA ASP A 497 -28.67 -17.52 27.45
C ASP A 497 -30.09 -18.09 27.40
N ASP A 498 -30.65 -18.46 28.57
CA ASP A 498 -31.98 -19.08 28.72
C ASP A 498 -32.26 -20.29 27.79
N GLY A 499 -31.26 -21.17 27.58
CA GLY A 499 -31.41 -22.36 26.73
C GLY A 499 -31.42 -22.08 25.22
N CYS A 500 -31.26 -20.82 24.80
CA CYS A 500 -31.12 -20.42 23.41
C CYS A 500 -29.64 -20.14 23.07
N TRP A 501 -29.23 -20.53 21.87
CA TRP A 501 -27.89 -20.23 21.35
C TRP A 501 -27.90 -18.87 20.67
N PHE A 502 -26.98 -18.01 21.08
CA PHE A 502 -26.81 -16.69 20.49
C PHE A 502 -25.42 -16.52 19.90
N LEU A 503 -25.37 -15.71 18.85
CA LEU A 503 -24.18 -15.40 18.11
C LEU A 503 -24.06 -13.87 17.97
N ALA A 504 -22.86 -13.33 18.15
CA ALA A 504 -22.63 -11.89 18.00
C ALA A 504 -21.60 -11.56 16.91
N THR A 505 -21.95 -10.63 16.02
CA THR A 505 -21.07 -10.12 14.95
C THR A 505 -21.01 -8.59 14.98
N ASP A 506 -19.87 -8.04 14.56
CA ASP A 506 -19.64 -6.60 14.46
C ASP A 506 -20.03 -6.12 13.05
N GLU A 507 -21.17 -5.44 12.94
CA GLU A 507 -21.77 -5.09 11.65
C GLU A 507 -21.76 -3.59 11.36
N ASN A 508 -21.70 -3.26 10.08
CA ASN A 508 -21.78 -1.88 9.63
C ASN A 508 -23.17 -1.28 9.90
N MET A 509 -23.21 -0.04 10.43
CA MET A 509 -24.46 0.61 10.79
C MET A 509 -25.38 0.89 9.61
N GLU A 510 -24.85 1.33 8.48
CA GLU A 510 -25.65 1.65 7.29
C GLU A 510 -26.23 0.38 6.69
N LEU A 511 -25.44 -0.69 6.66
CA LEU A 511 -25.86 -1.98 6.14
C LEU A 511 -26.98 -2.60 6.99
N VAL A 512 -26.84 -2.59 8.33
CA VAL A 512 -27.90 -3.07 9.23
C VAL A 512 -29.15 -2.20 9.15
N LYS A 513 -29.00 -0.88 8.98
CA LYS A 513 -30.12 0.04 8.79
C LYS A 513 -30.87 -0.22 7.48
N ALA A 514 -30.15 -0.56 6.41
CA ALA A 514 -30.76 -0.91 5.14
C ALA A 514 -31.50 -2.26 5.23
N ALA A 515 -30.93 -3.26 5.90
CA ALA A 515 -31.53 -4.59 6.04
C ALA A 515 -32.70 -4.64 7.04
N PHE A 516 -32.58 -3.95 8.19
CA PHE A 516 -33.55 -4.02 9.29
C PHE A 516 -33.87 -2.63 9.88
N PRO A 517 -34.49 -1.72 9.10
CA PRO A 517 -34.73 -0.34 9.51
C PRO A 517 -35.55 -0.23 10.81
N GLU A 518 -36.63 -1.02 10.94
CA GLU A 518 -37.50 -0.99 12.12
C GLU A 518 -36.77 -1.41 13.41
N LYS A 519 -35.87 -2.40 13.32
CA LYS A 519 -35.10 -2.90 14.47
C LYS A 519 -34.09 -1.85 14.93
N VAL A 520 -33.46 -1.15 13.98
CA VAL A 520 -32.55 -0.03 14.26
C VAL A 520 -33.29 1.13 14.92
N ASP A 521 -34.44 1.53 14.38
CA ASP A 521 -35.23 2.63 14.92
C ASP A 521 -35.70 2.35 16.35
N ARG A 522 -36.14 1.11 16.61
CA ARG A 522 -36.49 0.66 17.96
C ARG A 522 -35.30 0.76 18.92
N PHE A 523 -34.12 0.27 18.50
CA PHE A 523 -32.91 0.34 19.31
C PHE A 523 -32.49 1.79 19.63
N LEU A 524 -32.55 2.69 18.65
CA LEU A 524 -32.20 4.10 18.85
C LEU A 524 -33.18 4.80 19.79
N LYS A 525 -34.50 4.58 19.63
CA LYS A 525 -35.53 5.10 20.54
C LYS A 525 -35.34 4.62 21.98
N GLU A 526 -35.06 3.33 22.18
CA GLU A 526 -34.79 2.78 23.51
C GLU A 526 -33.53 3.39 24.14
N LYS A 527 -32.48 3.61 23.33
CA LYS A 527 -31.26 4.26 23.79
C LYS A 527 -31.51 5.71 24.21
N GLU A 528 -32.24 6.48 23.42
CA GLU A 528 -32.63 7.86 23.76
C GLU A 528 -33.47 7.90 25.04
N LEU A 529 -34.44 7.00 25.20
CA LEU A 529 -35.25 6.91 26.41
C LEU A 529 -34.39 6.60 27.65
N LYS A 530 -33.40 5.71 27.53
CA LYS A 530 -32.45 5.41 28.62
C LYS A 530 -31.56 6.62 28.95
N GLU A 531 -31.09 7.35 27.95
CA GLU A 531 -30.32 8.58 28.13
C GLU A 531 -31.15 9.71 28.76
N MET A 532 -32.43 9.84 28.39
CA MET A 532 -33.36 10.79 29.03
C MET A 532 -33.64 10.41 30.49
N LYS A 533 -33.86 9.13 30.77
CA LYS A 533 -34.05 8.63 32.16
C LYS A 533 -32.80 8.84 33.01
N SER A 534 -31.60 8.63 32.47
CA SER A 534 -30.34 8.88 33.20
C SER A 534 -30.10 10.36 33.45
N ARG A 535 -30.39 11.24 32.46
CA ARG A 535 -30.34 12.70 32.64
C ARG A 535 -31.33 13.16 33.72
N ARG A 536 -32.58 12.71 33.68
CA ARG A 536 -33.58 13.04 34.72
C ARG A 536 -33.14 12.58 36.11
N LYS A 537 -32.60 11.36 36.23
CA LYS A 537 -32.06 10.85 37.50
C LYS A 537 -30.88 11.68 38.01
N LYS A 538 -30.06 12.24 37.12
CA LYS A 538 -28.95 13.13 37.50
C LYS A 538 -29.42 14.49 38.01
N TYR A 539 -30.44 15.09 37.36
CA TYR A 539 -31.07 16.34 37.81
C TYR A 539 -31.83 16.21 39.14
N SER A 540 -32.47 15.06 39.40
CA SER A 540 -33.17 14.81 40.67
C SER A 540 -32.24 14.55 41.86
N THR A 541 -30.97 14.17 41.63
CA THR A 541 -29.97 14.00 42.71
C THR A 541 -29.31 15.33 43.08
N GLU A 542 -29.32 16.33 42.20
CA GLU A 542 -28.79 17.68 42.47
C GLU A 542 -29.83 18.63 43.10
N SER A 543 -31.11 18.24 43.15
CA SER A 543 -32.22 19.06 43.70
C SER A 543 -33.13 18.26 44.64
N GLY A 544 -32.67 17.94 45.85
CA GLY A 544 -33.56 17.41 46.90
C GLY A 544 -32.81 16.75 48.05
N GLY A 545 -33.06 17.21 49.27
CA GLY A 545 -32.28 16.86 50.47
C GLY A 545 -32.58 15.49 51.09
N THR A 546 -31.66 15.11 51.99
CA THR A 546 -31.71 14.08 53.07
C THR A 546 -32.38 12.72 52.80
N PRO A 547 -31.64 11.59 52.89
CA PRO A 547 -32.21 10.26 52.75
C PRO A 547 -32.78 9.72 54.08
N GLN A 548 -34.02 9.25 54.07
CA GLN A 548 -34.51 8.27 55.05
C GLN A 548 -34.45 6.87 54.46
N ASN A 549 -33.93 5.95 55.27
CA ASN A 549 -33.65 4.55 54.98
C ASN A 549 -34.94 3.72 54.82
N SER A 550 -34.96 2.85 53.80
CA SER A 550 -35.66 1.57 53.87
C SER A 550 -34.99 0.58 52.91
N GLU A 551 -34.39 -0.46 53.47
CA GLU A 551 -33.70 -1.56 52.78
C GLU A 551 -34.69 -2.54 52.11
N SER A 552 -34.35 -2.99 50.90
CA SER A 552 -34.66 -4.35 50.42
C SER A 552 -33.57 -4.78 49.41
N PRO A 553 -33.13 -6.05 49.42
CA PRO A 553 -31.96 -6.47 48.66
C PRO A 553 -32.34 -6.84 47.23
N LYS A 554 -31.80 -6.11 46.24
CA LYS A 554 -31.75 -6.54 44.83
C LYS A 554 -30.30 -6.67 44.40
N THR A 555 -30.02 -7.81 43.78
CA THR A 555 -28.77 -8.25 43.19
C THR A 555 -28.11 -7.14 42.36
N ARG A 556 -26.89 -6.76 42.78
CA ARG A 556 -26.06 -5.71 42.18
C ARG A 556 -25.28 -6.30 41.01
N ASN A 557 -25.83 -6.23 39.79
CA ASN A 557 -25.00 -6.20 38.58
C ASN A 557 -24.50 -4.75 38.40
N LEU A 558 -23.39 -4.44 39.07
CA LEU A 558 -22.65 -3.18 38.95
C LEU A 558 -21.75 -3.24 37.72
N GLN A 559 -22.21 -2.69 36.60
CA GLN A 559 -21.34 -2.26 35.50
C GLN A 559 -21.06 -0.77 35.68
N LEU A 560 -19.90 -0.43 36.25
CA LEU A 560 -19.43 0.95 36.36
C LEU A 560 -18.84 1.44 35.02
N SER A 561 -19.08 2.70 34.68
CA SER A 561 -18.73 3.32 33.41
C SER A 561 -17.26 3.75 33.32
N ILE A 562 -16.73 3.67 32.10
CA ILE A 562 -15.33 3.83 31.66
C ILE A 562 -14.79 5.28 31.74
N THR A 563 -15.02 5.99 32.84
CA THR A 563 -14.54 7.38 33.03
C THR A 563 -13.61 7.58 34.22
N GLU A 564 -13.30 6.54 35.00
CA GLU A 564 -12.35 6.63 36.11
C GLU A 564 -10.90 6.20 35.76
N PHE A 565 -10.62 5.75 34.53
CA PHE A 565 -9.30 5.19 34.21
C PHE A 565 -8.28 6.15 33.56
N TYR A 566 -8.65 7.41 33.31
CA TYR A 566 -7.70 8.43 32.83
C TYR A 566 -7.73 9.70 33.71
N ARG A 567 -6.90 9.69 34.76
CA ARG A 567 -6.21 10.89 35.23
C ARG A 567 -4.72 10.59 35.31
N SER A 568 -3.97 11.17 34.37
CA SER A 568 -2.52 11.25 34.44
C SER A 568 -2.15 12.53 35.18
N THR A 569 -1.33 12.42 36.22
CA THR A 569 -0.22 13.35 36.49
C THR A 569 0.72 12.82 37.57
N LYS A 570 1.98 12.54 37.18
CA LYS A 570 3.25 12.87 37.87
C LYS A 570 3.29 12.92 39.41
N MET A 571 4.19 12.16 40.04
CA MET A 571 5.48 12.63 40.61
C MET A 571 6.25 11.53 41.39
N LEU A 572 7.59 11.53 41.21
CA LEU A 572 8.71 11.17 42.09
C LEU A 572 8.45 10.41 43.42
N SER A 573 9.22 9.33 43.67
CA SER A 573 10.42 9.40 44.53
C SER A 573 11.16 8.07 44.66
N GLN A 574 12.49 8.19 44.76
CA GLN A 574 13.52 7.18 44.97
C GLN A 574 13.37 6.39 46.28
N ALA A 575 13.91 5.15 46.33
CA ALA A 575 14.90 4.76 47.34
C ALA A 575 15.65 3.46 46.96
N LYS A 576 16.95 3.48 47.25
CA LYS A 576 18.01 2.50 46.94
C LYS A 576 18.06 1.29 47.89
N ARG A 577 18.57 0.17 47.39
CA ARG A 577 19.67 -0.70 47.92
C ARG A 577 19.84 -1.84 46.91
N GLY A 578 20.98 -2.17 46.29
CA GLY A 578 22.39 -1.87 46.57
C GLY A 578 23.08 -3.11 47.14
N LYS A 579 23.69 -3.97 46.30
CA LYS A 579 25.04 -4.52 46.50
C LYS A 579 25.52 -5.37 45.32
N ASN A 580 26.81 -5.17 45.05
CA ASN A 580 27.68 -5.73 44.02
C ASN A 580 27.98 -7.22 44.23
N LEU A 581 28.38 -7.90 43.16
CA LEU A 581 29.66 -8.64 43.13
C LEU A 581 30.08 -8.91 41.68
N ALA A 582 31.38 -8.72 41.46
CA ALA A 582 32.10 -8.86 40.20
C ALA A 582 32.81 -10.22 40.14
N GLU A 583 33.48 -10.44 39.00
CA GLU A 583 34.72 -11.23 38.82
C GLU A 583 34.65 -12.70 38.33
N ASN A 584 35.18 -12.86 37.10
CA ASN A 584 36.38 -13.65 36.73
C ASN A 584 36.29 -15.05 36.07
N LEU A 585 37.29 -15.22 35.16
CA LEU A 585 37.90 -16.40 34.50
C LEU A 585 37.29 -16.84 33.14
N GLU A 586 37.94 -16.64 31.98
CA GLU A 586 39.19 -17.25 31.43
C GLU A 586 39.21 -18.79 31.50
N ASP A 587 39.22 -19.51 30.36
CA ASP A 587 40.42 -19.87 29.58
C ASP A 587 40.20 -21.03 28.55
N GLY A 588 41.07 -21.13 27.54
CA GLY A 588 41.42 -22.36 26.77
C GLY A 588 40.70 -22.59 25.43
N ILE A 589 41.24 -22.26 24.24
CA ILE A 589 42.35 -22.87 23.46
C ILE A 589 42.12 -24.34 23.08
N GLY A 590 42.09 -24.62 21.75
CA GLY A 590 42.16 -25.98 21.18
C GLY A 590 42.00 -26.04 19.66
N SER A 591 43.10 -25.83 18.95
CA SER A 591 43.28 -26.03 17.50
C SER A 591 43.41 -27.53 17.14
N SER A 592 42.88 -27.99 16.00
CA SER A 592 43.68 -28.65 14.95
C SER A 592 42.84 -29.23 13.80
N ASP A 593 43.19 -28.76 12.60
CA ASP A 593 43.28 -29.42 11.28
C ASP A 593 42.64 -30.79 10.98
N GLY A 594 42.05 -30.86 9.78
CA GLY A 594 41.64 -32.11 9.13
C GLY A 594 41.13 -31.90 7.69
N LYS A 595 42.05 -31.73 6.73
CA LYS A 595 41.80 -31.81 5.27
C LYS A 595 41.00 -33.07 4.89
N ARG A 596 39.98 -32.95 4.03
CA ARG A 596 39.92 -33.66 2.72
C ARG A 596 38.64 -33.38 1.89
N LYS A 597 38.93 -33.09 0.61
CA LYS A 597 38.25 -33.52 -0.63
C LYS A 597 36.89 -32.89 -0.97
N TRP A 598 36.98 -32.04 -1.99
CA TRP A 598 35.93 -31.69 -2.95
C TRP A 598 35.05 -32.88 -3.32
N VAL A 599 33.76 -32.71 -3.04
CA VAL A 599 32.65 -33.30 -3.78
C VAL A 599 31.77 -32.13 -4.20
N SER A 600 31.39 -32.13 -5.46
CA SER A 600 30.54 -31.17 -6.16
C SER A 600 29.41 -30.57 -5.30
N PRO A 601 29.17 -29.23 -5.34
CA PRO A 601 28.21 -28.62 -4.43
C PRO A 601 26.79 -28.86 -4.95
N LYS A 602 26.12 -29.89 -4.41
CA LYS A 602 24.66 -29.81 -4.29
C LYS A 602 24.34 -28.59 -3.44
N LEU A 603 23.77 -27.57 -4.07
CA LEU A 603 23.32 -26.31 -3.47
C LEU A 603 22.79 -26.50 -2.04
N SER A 604 23.25 -25.65 -1.12
CA SER A 604 22.81 -25.66 0.27
C SER A 604 21.29 -25.49 0.35
N LYS A 605 20.63 -26.02 1.39
CA LYS A 605 19.17 -25.82 1.58
C LYS A 605 18.80 -24.32 1.61
N SER A 606 19.71 -23.44 2.03
CA SER A 606 19.54 -21.98 1.99
C SER A 606 19.61 -21.42 0.56
N ALA A 607 20.51 -21.95 -0.28
CA ALA A 607 20.59 -21.61 -1.70
C ALA A 607 19.39 -22.16 -2.49
N ARG A 608 18.90 -23.37 -2.17
CA ARG A 608 17.65 -23.92 -2.73
C ARG A 608 16.40 -23.15 -2.32
N ARG A 609 16.35 -22.58 -1.12
CA ARG A 609 15.25 -21.67 -0.72
C ARG A 609 15.27 -20.35 -1.51
N ARG A 610 16.46 -19.84 -1.87
CA ARG A 610 16.60 -18.63 -2.69
C ARG A 610 16.34 -18.86 -4.18
N LEU A 611 16.65 -20.06 -4.70
CA LEU A 611 16.38 -20.47 -6.08
C LEU A 611 14.90 -20.51 -6.46
N LEU A 612 14.00 -20.47 -5.48
CA LEU A 612 12.57 -20.59 -5.72
C LEU A 612 11.91 -19.25 -6.11
N PHE A 613 12.45 -18.07 -5.75
CA PHE A 613 11.67 -16.83 -5.82
C PHE A 613 12.49 -15.53 -6.00
N GLY A 614 13.66 -15.60 -6.64
CA GLY A 614 14.37 -14.39 -7.12
C GLY A 614 13.77 -13.85 -8.40
#